data_AF-A0A970HSE7-F1
#
_entry.id   AF-A0A970HSE7-F1
#
_cell.length_a   1.000
_cell.length_b   1.000
_cell.length_c   1.000
_cell.angle_alpha   90.00
_cell.angle_beta   90.00
_cell.angle_gamma   90.00
#
_symmetry.space_group_name_H-M   'P 1'
#
loop_
_entity.id
_entity.type
_entity.pdbx_description
1 polymer ?
#
loop_
_entity_poly.entity_id
_entity_poly.type
_entity_poly.pdbx_seq_one_letter_code
_entity_poly.pdbx_strand_id
1 'polypeptide(L)'
;MRQTVCALVLCISMVAACNLSAAIDPLQLPVPLAACDVERVLTLTSPFVQGPDVIELQESLRALGLYDGAIDGVYGPRTQEAVQEFQRLVRLPPDGVVDAEVWALLLTAEEPSLLETARTPKPEGDIHIEVDTRTLRLTVYVDGKPYKSYPVAVGRPTRFTLSPVGEWKIVHKGVNWGGGFGTRWLGLNVPWGIYGIHGTNKPSSIGTRASAGCIRMQNRDVEELFEWVSIGTPVRILGDPPSHLEFSRHLRAPLSGSDVVFVQLQLHHLGFDPQGADGRFGENTARAVRELQEAFGLPVDGTVYDDVYYILGLR
;
A
#
# COMPACT_ATOMS: atom_id res chain seq x y z
N MET A 1 7.45 -67.49 12.44
CA MET A 1 6.04 -67.88 12.66
C MET A 1 5.61 -67.14 13.93
N ARG A 2 4.68 -66.17 13.89
CA ARG A 2 3.20 -66.25 13.75
C ARG A 2 2.49 -66.81 15.01
N GLN A 3 1.34 -66.17 15.35
CA GLN A 3 0.37 -66.43 16.43
C GLN A 3 0.81 -65.92 17.83
N THR A 4 0.08 -65.07 18.62
CA THR A 4 -1.37 -64.93 19.02
C THR A 4 -1.79 -65.96 20.09
N VAL A 5 -2.71 -65.77 21.07
CA VAL A 5 -3.60 -64.69 21.61
C VAL A 5 -4.22 -65.25 22.93
N CYS A 6 -4.67 -64.57 23.99
CA CYS A 6 -4.86 -63.16 24.39
C CYS A 6 -4.79 -63.04 25.95
N ALA A 7 -5.23 -61.91 26.54
CA ALA A 7 -5.54 -61.81 27.98
C ALA A 7 -6.92 -61.16 28.26
N LEU A 8 -7.66 -61.76 29.21
CA LEU A 8 -8.87 -61.32 29.98
C LEU A 8 -10.06 -60.60 29.29
N VAL A 9 -11.29 -60.94 29.73
CA VAL A 9 -12.55 -60.25 29.36
C VAL A 9 -13.43 -60.01 30.59
N LEU A 10 -13.80 -58.73 30.74
CA LEU A 10 -14.93 -58.07 31.43
C LEU A 10 -15.79 -58.80 32.50
N CYS A 11 -15.95 -58.10 33.63
CA CYS A 11 -17.21 -57.62 34.24
C CYS A 11 -16.84 -56.34 35.05
N ILE A 12 -17.64 -55.30 35.31
CA ILE A 12 -18.98 -54.76 34.91
C ILE A 12 -18.86 -53.22 35.27
N SER A 13 -19.51 -52.19 34.69
CA SER A 13 -20.84 -52.00 34.08
C SER A 13 -20.84 -50.84 33.05
N MET A 14 -21.98 -50.57 32.41
CA MET A 14 -22.35 -49.28 31.75
C MET A 14 -23.32 -48.51 32.69
N VAL A 15 -23.77 -47.25 32.53
CA VAL A 15 -23.98 -46.38 31.34
C VAL A 15 -23.69 -44.90 31.69
N ALA A 16 -23.45 -44.09 30.64
CA ALA A 16 -23.34 -42.62 30.62
C ALA A 16 -24.63 -41.88 31.08
N ALA A 17 -24.77 -40.55 31.10
CA ALA A 17 -24.01 -39.44 30.49
C ALA A 17 -24.14 -38.16 31.38
N CYS A 18 -23.64 -36.96 31.06
CA CYS A 18 -23.04 -36.42 29.84
C CYS A 18 -22.03 -35.31 30.19
N ASN A 19 -20.89 -35.24 29.49
CA ASN A 19 -19.99 -34.09 29.49
C ASN A 19 -19.23 -34.05 28.16
N LEU A 20 -19.62 -33.15 27.25
CA LEU A 20 -19.08 -33.11 25.88
C LEU A 20 -17.78 -32.29 25.81
N SER A 21 -16.73 -32.80 26.45
CA SER A 21 -15.37 -32.26 26.30
C SER A 21 -14.78 -32.66 24.94
N ALA A 22 -15.16 -31.94 23.89
CA ALA A 22 -14.51 -32.07 22.59
C ALA A 22 -13.02 -31.66 22.68
N ALA A 23 -12.13 -32.42 22.04
CA ALA A 23 -10.70 -32.16 22.09
C ALA A 23 -10.34 -30.88 21.32
N ILE A 24 -9.34 -30.15 21.82
CA ILE A 24 -8.77 -28.99 21.13
C ILE A 24 -7.80 -29.50 20.06
N ASP A 25 -8.06 -29.17 18.80
CA ASP A 25 -7.16 -29.47 17.68
C ASP A 25 -5.97 -28.49 17.69
N PRO A 26 -4.70 -28.95 17.79
CA PRO A 26 -3.53 -28.08 17.88
C PRO A 26 -3.14 -27.39 16.56
N LEU A 27 -3.88 -27.57 15.46
CA LEU A 27 -3.56 -26.99 14.15
C LEU A 27 -4.29 -25.67 13.79
N GLN A 28 -4.95 -25.02 14.75
CA GLN A 28 -5.53 -23.69 14.55
C GLN A 28 -4.89 -22.63 15.44
N LEU A 29 -3.65 -22.22 15.09
CA LEU A 29 -3.03 -21.03 15.66
C LEU A 29 -3.85 -19.79 15.24
N PRO A 30 -4.40 -19.00 16.18
CA PRO A 30 -4.95 -17.70 15.84
C PRO A 30 -3.79 -16.79 15.46
N VAL A 31 -3.69 -16.41 14.18
CA VAL A 31 -2.90 -15.24 13.80
C VAL A 31 -3.46 -14.06 14.59
N PRO A 32 -2.68 -13.37 15.43
CA PRO A 32 -3.17 -12.19 16.11
C PRO A 32 -3.51 -11.15 15.05
N LEU A 33 -4.80 -10.88 14.87
CA LEU A 33 -5.25 -9.67 14.19
C LEU A 33 -4.82 -8.51 15.08
N ALA A 34 -3.59 -8.02 14.86
CA ALA A 34 -3.05 -6.86 15.57
C ALA A 34 -4.06 -5.74 15.41
N ALA A 35 -4.68 -5.33 16.52
CA ALA A 35 -6.03 -4.82 16.52
C ALA A 35 -6.21 -3.72 15.46
N CYS A 36 -7.06 -4.00 14.46
CA CYS A 36 -7.55 -2.96 13.58
C CYS A 36 -8.39 -2.04 14.47
N ASP A 37 -7.85 -0.87 14.80
CA ASP A 37 -8.57 0.11 15.62
C ASP A 37 -9.90 0.41 14.96
N VAL A 38 -10.97 -0.10 15.58
CA VAL A 38 -12.33 0.37 15.30
C VAL A 38 -12.32 1.85 15.60
N GLU A 39 -12.75 2.69 14.65
CA GLU A 39 -12.77 4.15 14.78
C GLU A 39 -13.53 4.55 16.04
N ARG A 40 -12.79 4.73 17.14
CA ARG A 40 -13.37 4.97 18.46
C ARG A 40 -13.92 6.38 18.48
N VAL A 41 -15.10 6.51 19.08
CA VAL A 41 -15.79 7.79 19.18
C VAL A 41 -14.93 8.77 20.00
N LEU A 42 -14.49 9.87 19.38
CA LEU A 42 -13.70 10.91 20.05
C LEU A 42 -14.63 11.98 20.61
N THR A 43 -14.54 12.28 21.90
CA THR A 43 -15.29 13.36 22.53
C THR A 43 -14.59 13.83 23.81
N LEU A 44 -15.07 14.90 24.43
CA LEU A 44 -14.48 15.47 25.64
C LEU A 44 -14.81 14.59 26.86
N THR A 45 -13.81 13.86 27.36
CA THR A 45 -13.90 13.00 28.56
C THR A 45 -12.99 13.50 29.69
N SER A 46 -13.13 12.91 30.87
CA SER A 46 -12.18 13.10 31.99
C SER A 46 -11.61 11.74 32.44
N PRO A 47 -10.32 11.44 32.23
CA PRO A 47 -9.31 12.26 31.54
C PRO A 47 -9.62 12.46 30.05
N PHE A 48 -9.02 13.47 29.41
CA PHE A 48 -9.20 13.73 27.98
C PHE A 48 -8.74 12.55 27.13
N VAL A 49 -9.51 12.22 26.10
CA VAL A 49 -9.12 11.27 25.04
C VAL A 49 -7.79 11.74 24.43
N GLN A 50 -6.84 10.83 24.30
CA GLN A 50 -5.53 11.08 23.70
C GLN A 50 -5.21 10.00 22.67
N GLY A 51 -4.52 10.36 21.58
CA GLY A 51 -4.03 9.41 20.59
C GLY A 51 -3.65 10.01 19.22
N PRO A 52 -3.10 9.19 18.30
CA PRO A 52 -2.78 9.61 16.93
C PRO A 52 -4.01 9.99 16.11
N ASP A 53 -5.15 9.38 16.39
CA ASP A 53 -6.47 9.75 15.88
C ASP A 53 -6.88 11.18 16.25
N VAL A 54 -6.54 11.63 17.46
CA VAL A 54 -6.75 13.03 17.85
C VAL A 54 -5.78 13.97 17.12
N ILE A 55 -4.54 13.54 16.85
CA ILE A 55 -3.60 14.29 16.00
C ILE A 55 -4.18 14.46 14.60
N GLU A 56 -4.69 13.38 13.99
CA GLU A 56 -5.31 13.40 12.66
C GLU A 56 -6.55 14.30 12.60
N LEU A 57 -7.38 14.29 13.66
CA LEU A 57 -8.50 15.21 13.83
C LEU A 57 -8.06 16.68 13.91
N GLN A 58 -7.08 16.99 14.78
CA GLN A 58 -6.54 18.34 14.93
C GLN A 58 -5.87 18.83 13.63
N GLU A 59 -5.24 17.95 12.86
CA GLU A 59 -4.65 18.29 11.56
C GLU A 59 -5.72 18.64 10.53
N SER A 60 -6.79 17.84 10.44
CA SER A 60 -7.88 18.06 9.50
C SER A 60 -8.67 19.33 9.83
N LEU A 61 -9.03 19.54 11.10
CA LEU A 61 -9.71 20.77 11.54
C LEU A 61 -8.85 22.02 11.32
N ARG A 62 -7.52 21.91 11.43
CA ARG A 62 -6.60 23.01 11.10
C ARG A 62 -6.50 23.24 9.59
N ALA A 63 -6.54 22.20 8.76
CA ALA A 63 -6.57 22.31 7.30
C ALA A 63 -7.84 23.02 6.81
N LEU A 64 -8.97 22.80 7.50
CA LEU A 64 -10.25 23.52 7.30
C LEU A 64 -10.25 24.96 7.84
N GLY A 65 -9.20 25.39 8.55
CA GLY A 65 -9.14 26.71 9.21
C GLY A 65 -9.99 26.82 10.49
N LEU A 66 -10.48 25.70 11.02
CA LEU A 66 -11.38 25.64 12.19
C LEU A 66 -10.64 25.44 13.52
N TYR A 67 -9.34 25.13 13.49
CA TYR A 67 -8.52 24.88 14.68
C TYR A 67 -7.19 25.66 14.63
N ASP A 68 -6.99 26.56 15.60
CA ASP A 68 -5.78 27.38 15.78
C ASP A 68 -4.80 26.79 16.82
N GLY A 69 -5.16 25.65 17.43
CA GLY A 69 -4.46 25.11 18.59
C GLY A 69 -3.17 24.34 18.29
N ALA A 70 -2.48 23.96 19.37
CA ALA A 70 -1.40 22.99 19.29
C ALA A 70 -1.94 21.64 18.82
N ILE A 71 -1.15 20.94 18.02
CA ILE A 71 -1.43 19.55 17.65
C ILE A 71 -0.63 18.67 18.59
N ASP A 72 -1.27 18.35 19.71
CA ASP A 72 -0.73 17.64 20.86
C ASP A 72 -1.32 16.22 21.01
N GLY A 73 -2.34 15.89 20.20
CA GLY A 73 -3.06 14.63 20.30
C GLY A 73 -3.98 14.54 21.52
N VAL A 74 -4.40 15.68 22.10
CA VAL A 74 -5.30 15.76 23.25
C VAL A 74 -6.67 16.31 22.84
N TYR A 75 -7.74 15.55 23.09
CA TYR A 75 -9.10 15.99 22.85
C TYR A 75 -9.55 16.86 24.03
N GLY A 76 -8.98 18.06 24.11
CA GLY A 76 -9.36 19.10 25.07
C GLY A 76 -10.51 19.97 24.54
N PRO A 77 -10.96 20.96 25.33
CA PRO A 77 -12.08 21.83 24.96
C PRO A 77 -11.91 22.57 23.62
N ARG A 78 -10.67 22.98 23.27
CA ARG A 78 -10.36 23.60 21.97
C ARG A 78 -10.58 22.65 20.79
N THR A 79 -10.27 21.36 20.96
CA THR A 79 -10.52 20.34 19.94
C THR A 79 -12.03 20.11 19.79
N GLN A 80 -12.78 20.07 20.90
CA GLN A 80 -14.24 19.97 20.88
C GLN A 80 -14.90 21.18 20.19
N GLU A 81 -14.45 22.41 20.48
CA GLU A 81 -14.99 23.64 19.90
C GLU A 81 -14.87 23.65 18.36
N ALA A 82 -13.71 23.24 17.84
CA ALA A 82 -13.48 23.08 16.40
C ALA A 82 -14.32 21.96 15.77
N VAL A 83 -14.52 20.82 16.46
CA VAL A 83 -15.46 19.76 16.01
C VAL A 83 -16.89 20.27 15.96
N GLN A 84 -17.33 21.02 16.97
CA GLN A 84 -18.69 21.56 17.00
C GLN A 84 -18.92 22.59 15.90
N GLU A 85 -17.93 23.43 15.56
CA GLU A 85 -18.03 24.33 14.41
C GLU A 85 -18.03 23.56 13.09
N PHE A 86 -17.20 22.51 12.97
CA PHE A 86 -17.26 21.61 11.82
C PHE A 86 -18.65 20.99 11.64
N GLN A 87 -19.23 20.44 12.70
CA GLN A 87 -20.58 19.86 12.72
C GLN A 87 -21.64 20.88 12.29
N ARG A 88 -21.56 22.15 12.72
CA ARG A 88 -22.45 23.23 12.25
C ARG A 88 -22.35 23.45 10.74
N LEU A 89 -21.13 23.47 10.19
CA LEU A 89 -20.89 23.70 8.76
C LEU A 89 -21.47 22.56 7.89
N VAL A 90 -21.32 21.30 8.32
CA VAL A 90 -21.92 20.13 7.64
C VAL A 90 -23.38 19.84 8.06
N ARG A 91 -23.97 20.69 8.90
CA ARG A 91 -25.38 20.63 9.39
C ARG A 91 -25.72 19.41 10.25
N LEU A 92 -24.73 18.82 10.92
CA LEU A 92 -24.93 17.83 11.97
C LEU A 92 -25.22 18.49 13.34
N PRO A 93 -25.73 17.73 14.33
CA PRO A 93 -25.79 18.19 15.71
C PRO A 93 -24.39 18.59 16.22
N PRO A 94 -24.20 19.81 16.75
CA PRO A 94 -22.89 20.26 17.25
C PRO A 94 -22.66 19.80 18.69
N ASP A 95 -22.62 18.48 18.90
CA ASP A 95 -22.40 17.88 20.22
C ASP A 95 -20.90 17.80 20.60
N GLY A 96 -19.99 17.78 19.63
CA GLY A 96 -18.57 17.58 19.85
C GLY A 96 -18.18 16.10 19.96
N VAL A 97 -18.89 15.24 19.23
CA VAL A 97 -18.65 13.80 19.11
C VAL A 97 -18.17 13.50 17.68
N VAL A 98 -16.99 12.88 17.54
CA VAL A 98 -16.46 12.41 16.26
C VAL A 98 -16.64 10.90 16.18
N ASP A 99 -17.64 10.47 15.40
CA ASP A 99 -17.89 9.08 15.02
C ASP A 99 -17.54 8.85 13.54
N ALA A 100 -17.92 7.69 12.98
CA ALA A 100 -17.65 7.35 11.59
C ALA A 100 -18.37 8.26 10.56
N GLU A 101 -19.50 8.89 10.91
CA GLU A 101 -20.18 9.85 10.02
C GLU A 101 -19.42 11.18 10.00
N VAL A 102 -19.02 11.69 11.18
CA VAL A 102 -18.20 12.90 11.28
C VAL A 102 -16.81 12.69 10.66
N TRP A 103 -16.20 11.51 10.81
CA TRP A 103 -14.95 11.16 10.11
C TRP A 103 -15.12 11.15 8.59
N ALA A 104 -16.16 10.50 8.06
CA ALA A 104 -16.43 10.51 6.61
C ALA A 104 -16.68 11.93 6.07
N LEU A 105 -17.31 12.79 6.87
CA LEU A 105 -17.52 14.20 6.52
C LEU A 105 -16.24 15.01 6.59
N LEU A 106 -15.37 14.85 7.60
CA LEU A 106 -14.05 15.51 7.64
C LEU A 106 -13.22 15.18 6.39
N LEU A 107 -13.18 13.89 6.01
CA LEU A 107 -12.45 13.38 4.85
C LEU A 107 -12.99 13.85 3.49
N THR A 108 -14.19 14.43 3.45
CA THR A 108 -14.82 14.99 2.24
C THR A 108 -14.96 16.51 2.29
N ALA A 109 -14.93 17.14 3.47
CA ALA A 109 -15.04 18.58 3.64
C ALA A 109 -13.71 19.33 3.51
N GLU A 110 -12.56 18.64 3.58
CA GLU A 110 -11.28 19.18 3.10
C GLU A 110 -11.29 19.51 1.60
N GLU A 111 -12.33 19.07 0.87
CA GLU A 111 -12.64 19.52 -0.47
C GLU A 111 -13.63 20.71 -0.44
N PRO A 112 -13.15 21.96 -0.52
CA PRO A 112 -14.04 23.11 -0.72
C PRO A 112 -14.69 23.01 -2.10
N SER A 113 -15.91 22.47 -2.14
CA SER A 113 -16.79 22.36 -3.32
C SER A 113 -17.32 23.71 -3.84
N LEU A 114 -16.59 24.80 -3.56
CA LEU A 114 -16.92 26.20 -3.87
C LEU A 114 -15.79 26.93 -4.60
N LEU A 115 -15.02 26.23 -5.43
CA LEU A 115 -14.49 26.82 -6.66
C LEU A 115 -14.64 25.84 -7.82
N GLU A 116 -15.45 26.21 -8.82
CA GLU A 116 -15.62 25.49 -10.08
C GLU A 116 -14.44 25.74 -11.04
N THR A 117 -13.22 25.81 -10.50
CA THR A 117 -11.98 26.05 -11.25
C THR A 117 -11.54 24.78 -11.98
N ALA A 118 -12.16 24.53 -13.13
CA ALA A 118 -11.69 23.66 -14.20
C ALA A 118 -11.07 22.33 -13.72
N ARG A 119 -11.93 21.37 -13.31
CA ARG A 119 -11.55 19.94 -13.32
C ARG A 119 -10.86 19.64 -14.65
N THR A 120 -9.66 19.09 -14.62
CA THR A 120 -8.91 18.88 -15.86
C THR A 120 -9.68 17.84 -16.69
N PRO A 121 -9.93 18.08 -18.00
CA PRO A 121 -10.71 17.13 -18.79
C PRO A 121 -10.03 15.77 -18.78
N LYS A 122 -10.82 14.70 -18.82
CA LYS A 122 -10.26 13.35 -18.94
C LYS A 122 -9.42 13.28 -20.22
N PRO A 123 -8.15 12.88 -20.14
CA PRO A 123 -7.31 12.80 -21.33
C PRO A 123 -7.80 11.70 -22.29
N GLU A 124 -7.61 11.98 -23.58
CA GLU A 124 -7.74 11.02 -24.68
C GLU A 124 -6.33 10.63 -25.16
N GLY A 125 -6.13 9.36 -25.54
CA GLY A 125 -4.81 8.81 -25.92
C GLY A 125 -4.33 7.69 -24.99
N ASP A 126 -3.08 7.26 -25.17
CA ASP A 126 -2.48 6.17 -24.39
C ASP A 126 -1.98 6.65 -23.02
N ILE A 127 -2.80 6.41 -21.99
CA ILE A 127 -2.55 6.85 -20.61
C ILE A 127 -1.63 5.87 -19.87
N HIS A 128 -0.57 6.40 -19.25
CA HIS A 128 0.20 5.72 -18.20
C HIS A 128 0.53 6.64 -17.03
N ILE A 129 0.93 6.04 -15.90
CA ILE A 129 1.34 6.74 -14.69
C ILE A 129 2.85 6.56 -14.48
N GLU A 130 3.53 7.61 -14.05
CA GLU A 130 4.85 7.52 -13.41
C GLU A 130 4.79 8.04 -11.97
N VAL A 131 5.49 7.38 -11.05
CA VAL A 131 5.64 7.84 -9.66
C VAL A 131 7.13 7.96 -9.35
N ASP A 132 7.66 9.17 -9.27
CA ASP A 132 9.04 9.38 -8.86
C ASP A 132 9.12 9.55 -7.35
N THR A 133 9.67 8.52 -6.70
CA THR A 133 9.78 8.42 -5.25
C THR A 133 10.89 9.29 -4.66
N ARG A 134 11.62 10.06 -5.46
CA ARG A 134 12.68 10.99 -5.01
C ARG A 134 12.15 12.42 -4.93
N THR A 135 11.36 12.82 -5.93
CA THR A 135 10.65 14.10 -6.03
C THR A 135 9.26 14.09 -5.38
N LEU A 136 8.76 12.91 -4.97
CA LEU A 136 7.48 12.70 -4.31
C LEU A 136 6.29 13.17 -5.17
N ARG A 137 6.35 12.83 -6.45
CA ARG A 137 5.35 13.20 -7.47
C ARG A 137 4.78 11.97 -8.16
N LEU A 138 3.48 12.03 -8.48
CA LEU A 138 2.83 11.14 -9.44
C LEU A 138 2.47 11.97 -10.67
N THR A 139 2.92 11.55 -11.85
CA THR A 139 2.64 12.23 -13.12
C THR A 139 1.87 11.30 -14.04
N VAL A 140 0.73 11.77 -14.54
CA VAL A 140 -0.01 11.12 -15.62
C VAL A 140 0.59 11.56 -16.93
N TYR A 141 0.87 10.61 -17.81
CA TYR A 141 1.33 10.83 -19.17
C TYR A 141 0.28 10.34 -20.17
N VAL A 142 0.27 10.98 -21.34
CA VAL A 142 -0.62 10.73 -22.48
C VAL A 142 0.24 10.79 -23.73
N ASP A 143 0.24 9.73 -24.55
CA ASP A 143 1.04 9.62 -25.78
C ASP A 143 2.54 9.97 -25.55
N GLY A 144 3.08 9.54 -24.41
CA GLY A 144 4.47 9.79 -23.99
C GLY A 144 4.76 11.21 -23.46
N LYS A 145 3.76 12.09 -23.34
CA LYS A 145 3.91 13.48 -22.85
C LYS A 145 3.28 13.65 -21.46
N PRO A 146 3.90 14.41 -20.54
CA PRO A 146 3.33 14.64 -19.22
C PRO A 146 2.08 15.53 -19.34
N TYR A 147 0.97 15.08 -18.74
CA TYR A 147 -0.34 15.71 -18.81
C TYR A 147 -0.69 16.46 -17.52
N LYS A 148 -0.54 15.81 -16.36
CA LYS A 148 -0.76 16.43 -15.03
C LYS A 148 0.12 15.75 -13.98
N SER A 149 0.56 16.50 -12.98
CA SER A 149 1.40 15.99 -11.88
C SER A 149 0.85 16.39 -10.51
N TYR A 150 0.83 15.43 -9.59
CA TYR A 150 0.26 15.51 -8.25
C TYR A 150 1.35 15.33 -7.20
N PRO A 151 1.20 15.89 -5.98
CA PRO A 151 2.04 15.51 -4.84
C PRO A 151 1.60 14.15 -4.29
N VAL A 152 2.54 13.33 -3.79
CA VAL A 152 2.21 12.04 -3.16
C VAL A 152 2.97 11.84 -1.85
N ALA A 153 2.42 11.00 -0.96
CA ALA A 153 3.23 10.36 0.07
C ALA A 153 3.69 8.99 -0.44
N VAL A 154 4.96 8.64 -0.19
CA VAL A 154 5.51 7.33 -0.56
C VAL A 154 5.96 6.55 0.68
N GLY A 155 6.46 5.34 0.45
CA GLY A 155 7.01 4.48 1.48
C GLY A 155 8.09 5.14 2.34
N ARG A 156 8.06 4.87 3.65
CA ARG A 156 9.15 5.23 4.57
C ARG A 156 10.46 4.54 4.12
N PRO A 157 11.63 5.17 4.35
CA PRO A 157 12.93 4.61 3.94
C PRO A 157 13.40 3.51 4.90
N THR A 158 12.61 2.44 5.07
CA THR A 158 12.96 1.26 5.88
C THR A 158 12.71 -0.03 5.10
N ARG A 159 13.43 -1.10 5.47
CA ARG A 159 13.43 -2.39 4.75
C ARG A 159 12.07 -3.09 4.57
N PHE A 160 11.03 -2.65 5.27
CA PHE A 160 9.69 -3.23 5.19
C PHE A 160 8.64 -2.27 4.61
N THR A 161 9.01 -1.02 4.31
CA THR A 161 8.02 0.04 4.02
C THR A 161 8.35 0.90 2.80
N LEU A 162 9.37 0.54 2.02
CA LEU A 162 9.65 1.18 0.73
C LEU A 162 8.53 0.95 -0.28
N SER A 163 8.34 1.91 -1.17
CA SER A 163 7.49 1.73 -2.35
C SER A 163 8.18 0.83 -3.39
N PRO A 164 7.43 0.00 -4.11
CA PRO A 164 7.99 -0.98 -5.04
C PRO A 164 8.41 -0.27 -6.33
N VAL A 165 9.70 0.11 -6.41
CA VAL A 165 10.33 0.50 -7.68
C VAL A 165 10.16 -0.64 -8.69
N GLY A 166 9.83 -0.32 -9.94
CA GLY A 166 9.54 -1.29 -11.00
C GLY A 166 8.35 -0.89 -11.87
N GLU A 167 7.89 -1.82 -12.71
CA GLU A 167 6.88 -1.60 -13.73
C GLU A 167 5.63 -2.45 -13.49
N TRP A 168 4.53 -1.76 -13.21
CA TRP A 168 3.28 -2.35 -12.74
C TRP A 168 2.12 -2.02 -13.67
N LYS A 169 0.97 -2.66 -13.42
CA LYS A 169 -0.32 -2.36 -14.05
C LYS A 169 -1.38 -2.27 -12.97
N ILE A 170 -2.35 -1.37 -13.15
CA ILE A 170 -3.56 -1.33 -12.33
C ILE A 170 -4.35 -2.60 -12.60
N VAL A 171 -4.54 -3.44 -11.58
CA VAL A 171 -5.30 -4.71 -11.67
C VAL A 171 -6.59 -4.68 -10.86
N HIS A 172 -6.78 -3.68 -10.02
CA HIS A 172 -7.99 -3.52 -9.22
C HIS A 172 -8.34 -2.03 -9.05
N LYS A 173 -9.65 -1.72 -9.09
CA LYS A 173 -10.19 -0.39 -8.81
C LYS A 173 -11.29 -0.51 -7.75
N GLY A 174 -11.14 0.15 -6.61
CA GLY A 174 -12.11 0.16 -5.51
C GLY A 174 -12.49 1.58 -5.08
N VAL A 175 -13.74 1.74 -4.65
CA VAL A 175 -14.25 2.93 -3.93
C VAL A 175 -14.36 2.55 -2.45
N ASN A 176 -13.97 3.46 -1.55
CA ASN A 176 -14.07 3.27 -0.09
C ASN A 176 -13.51 1.93 0.42
N TRP A 177 -12.25 1.62 0.06
CA TRP A 177 -11.55 0.37 0.40
C TRP A 177 -11.26 0.18 1.91
N GLY A 178 -11.50 1.21 2.72
CA GLY A 178 -11.32 1.27 4.16
C GLY A 178 -10.76 2.64 4.58
N GLY A 179 -11.13 3.16 5.76
CA GLY A 179 -10.88 4.57 6.15
C GLY A 179 -9.44 5.06 5.91
N GLY A 180 -8.45 4.27 6.34
CA GLY A 180 -7.02 4.58 6.15
C GLY A 180 -6.52 4.65 4.69
N PHE A 181 -7.34 4.26 3.71
CA PHE A 181 -7.03 4.32 2.28
C PHE A 181 -7.71 5.48 1.54
N GLY A 182 -8.55 6.27 2.22
CA GLY A 182 -9.34 7.34 1.59
C GLY A 182 -10.40 6.83 0.61
N THR A 183 -10.85 7.72 -0.28
CA THR A 183 -12.09 7.49 -1.05
C THR A 183 -11.93 6.59 -2.29
N ARG A 184 -10.71 6.36 -2.78
CA ARG A 184 -10.40 5.48 -3.94
C ARG A 184 -9.12 4.67 -3.74
N TRP A 185 -9.10 3.48 -4.33
CA TRP A 185 -7.97 2.54 -4.32
C TRP A 185 -7.70 1.97 -5.73
N LEU A 186 -6.45 2.05 -6.18
CA LEU A 186 -5.94 1.52 -7.45
C LEU A 186 -4.84 0.49 -7.15
N GLY A 187 -5.19 -0.80 -7.14
CA GLY A 187 -4.29 -1.90 -6.77
C GLY A 187 -3.32 -2.30 -7.90
N LEU A 188 -2.06 -2.57 -7.55
CA LEU A 188 -0.97 -2.89 -8.46
C LEU A 188 -0.59 -4.38 -8.43
N ASN A 189 -0.12 -4.92 -9.56
CA ASN A 189 0.23 -6.34 -9.74
C ASN A 189 1.61 -6.75 -9.16
N VAL A 190 2.04 -6.18 -8.05
CA VAL A 190 3.36 -6.45 -7.43
C VAL A 190 3.41 -7.90 -6.90
N PRO A 191 4.44 -8.71 -7.25
CA PRO A 191 4.41 -10.14 -6.93
C PRO A 191 4.57 -10.50 -5.45
N TRP A 192 5.11 -9.61 -4.62
CA TRP A 192 5.48 -9.88 -3.22
C TRP A 192 4.58 -9.20 -2.17
N GLY A 193 3.48 -8.55 -2.55
CA GLY A 193 2.59 -7.92 -1.57
C GLY A 193 1.46 -7.11 -2.18
N ILE A 194 0.55 -6.63 -1.32
CA ILE A 194 -0.54 -5.74 -1.70
C ILE A 194 -0.02 -4.30 -1.71
N TYR A 195 0.07 -3.71 -2.90
CA TYR A 195 0.45 -2.30 -3.10
C TYR A 195 -0.59 -1.60 -3.97
N GLY A 196 -0.75 -0.29 -3.78
CA GLY A 196 -1.69 0.51 -4.55
C GLY A 196 -1.35 2.00 -4.55
N ILE A 197 -1.99 2.72 -5.46
CA ILE A 197 -2.15 4.18 -5.42
C ILE A 197 -3.53 4.45 -4.82
N HIS A 198 -3.64 5.28 -3.79
CA HIS A 198 -4.90 5.49 -3.07
C HIS A 198 -5.00 6.88 -2.43
N GLY A 199 -6.20 7.23 -1.94
CA GLY A 199 -6.44 8.45 -1.17
C GLY A 199 -5.80 8.40 0.22
N THR A 200 -6.22 9.25 1.15
CA THR A 200 -5.69 9.18 2.52
C THR A 200 -6.63 9.80 3.55
N ASN A 201 -6.56 9.30 4.78
CA ASN A 201 -7.06 9.97 5.98
C ASN A 201 -5.98 10.78 6.71
N LYS A 202 -4.75 10.83 6.16
CA LYS A 202 -3.60 11.59 6.70
C LYS A 202 -3.10 12.56 5.63
N PRO A 203 -3.86 13.63 5.31
CA PRO A 203 -3.57 14.57 4.23
C PRO A 203 -2.24 15.31 4.45
N SER A 204 -1.93 15.61 5.71
CA SER A 204 -0.64 16.09 6.21
C SER A 204 0.57 15.26 5.77
N SER A 205 0.39 13.98 5.43
CA SER A 205 1.47 13.10 5.00
C SER A 205 1.85 13.24 3.52
N ILE A 206 1.03 13.93 2.71
CA ILE A 206 1.28 14.15 1.28
C ILE A 206 2.52 15.03 1.08
N GLY A 207 3.42 14.63 0.16
CA GLY A 207 4.73 15.28 0.01
C GLY A 207 5.79 14.76 0.99
N THR A 208 5.56 13.64 1.68
CA THR A 208 6.52 13.03 2.62
C THR A 208 6.75 11.53 2.39
N ARG A 209 7.75 10.94 3.06
CA ARG A 209 7.97 9.49 3.12
C ARG A 209 7.32 8.91 4.37
N ALA A 210 6.02 8.65 4.33
CA ALA A 210 5.22 8.31 5.52
C ALA A 210 4.44 6.99 5.44
N SER A 211 4.28 6.38 4.27
CA SER A 211 3.43 5.19 4.10
C SER A 211 4.13 3.88 4.53
N ALA A 212 3.40 2.77 4.40
CA ALA A 212 3.94 1.41 4.52
C ALA A 212 4.41 0.82 3.17
N GLY A 213 4.46 1.62 2.10
CA GLY A 213 4.91 1.23 0.76
C GLY A 213 3.95 1.65 -0.35
N CYS A 214 2.65 1.74 -0.06
CA CYS A 214 1.65 2.28 -1.00
C CYS A 214 1.87 3.77 -1.30
N ILE A 215 1.32 4.24 -2.42
CA ILE A 215 1.39 5.65 -2.84
C ILE A 215 0.11 6.34 -2.39
N ARG A 216 0.21 7.35 -1.52
CA ARG A 216 -0.93 8.17 -1.08
C ARG A 216 -1.06 9.42 -1.91
N MET A 217 -2.29 9.81 -2.21
CA MET A 217 -2.69 11.05 -2.87
C MET A 217 -3.72 11.79 -1.98
N GLN A 218 -3.97 13.07 -2.26
CA GLN A 218 -5.14 13.77 -1.72
C GLN A 218 -6.42 13.12 -2.29
N ASN A 219 -7.56 13.22 -1.59
CA ASN A 219 -8.77 12.52 -2.01
C ASN A 219 -9.25 13.02 -3.39
N ARG A 220 -9.39 14.34 -3.62
CA ARG A 220 -9.63 14.91 -4.97
C ARG A 220 -8.68 14.41 -6.07
N ASP A 221 -7.39 14.28 -5.77
CA ASP A 221 -6.36 13.97 -6.75
C ASP A 221 -6.50 12.51 -7.19
N VAL A 222 -6.78 11.59 -6.24
CA VAL A 222 -7.04 10.18 -6.59
C VAL A 222 -8.42 10.01 -7.23
N GLU A 223 -9.41 10.83 -6.90
CA GLU A 223 -10.73 10.77 -7.56
C GLU A 223 -10.65 11.19 -9.03
N GLU A 224 -9.94 12.28 -9.34
CA GLU A 224 -9.69 12.70 -10.72
C GLU A 224 -8.90 11.63 -11.48
N LEU A 225 -7.81 11.11 -10.89
CA LEU A 225 -7.02 10.01 -11.46
C LEU A 225 -7.86 8.75 -11.69
N PHE A 226 -8.74 8.39 -10.75
CA PHE A 226 -9.59 7.19 -10.82
C PHE A 226 -10.57 7.24 -11.98
N GLU A 227 -11.12 8.41 -12.33
CA GLU A 227 -11.97 8.54 -13.52
C GLU A 227 -11.17 8.44 -14.83
N TRP A 228 -9.89 8.79 -14.82
CA TRP A 228 -9.04 8.75 -16.01
C TRP A 228 -8.56 7.34 -16.35
N VAL A 229 -8.02 6.62 -15.37
CA VAL A 229 -7.30 5.35 -15.58
C VAL A 229 -8.19 4.10 -15.56
N SER A 230 -7.72 3.03 -16.19
CA SER A 230 -8.44 1.76 -16.34
C SER A 230 -7.64 0.60 -15.76
N ILE A 231 -8.30 -0.56 -15.57
CA ILE A 231 -7.59 -1.82 -15.35
C ILE A 231 -6.75 -2.09 -16.61
N GLY A 232 -5.47 -2.41 -16.41
CA GLY A 232 -4.46 -2.54 -17.45
C GLY A 232 -3.55 -1.31 -17.64
N THR A 233 -3.94 -0.12 -17.15
CA THR A 233 -3.11 1.10 -17.24
C THR A 233 -1.72 0.86 -16.63
N PRO A 234 -0.61 1.12 -17.36
CA PRO A 234 0.74 0.97 -16.84
C PRO A 234 1.09 2.00 -15.74
N VAL A 235 1.91 1.58 -14.78
CA VAL A 235 2.37 2.37 -13.64
C VAL A 235 3.87 2.12 -13.41
N ARG A 236 4.71 3.08 -13.75
CA ARG A 236 6.17 3.01 -13.59
C ARG A 236 6.59 3.72 -12.31
N ILE A 237 7.08 2.98 -11.32
CA ILE A 237 7.54 3.56 -10.04
C ILE A 237 9.06 3.71 -10.12
N LEU A 238 9.53 4.95 -10.09
CA LEU A 238 10.93 5.34 -10.20
C LEU A 238 11.52 5.62 -8.82
N GLY A 239 12.74 5.15 -8.60
CA GLY A 239 13.46 5.32 -7.35
C GLY A 239 14.80 4.59 -7.40
N ASP A 240 15.58 4.78 -6.35
CA ASP A 240 16.92 4.20 -6.23
C ASP A 240 16.82 2.78 -5.62
N PRO A 241 17.82 1.90 -5.85
CA PRO A 241 17.84 0.58 -5.24
C PRO A 241 17.73 0.63 -3.71
N PRO A 242 16.94 -0.25 -3.06
CA PRO A 242 16.91 -0.35 -1.61
C PRO A 242 18.32 -0.60 -1.06
N SER A 243 18.80 0.25 -0.17
CA SER A 243 20.18 0.20 0.38
C SER A 243 20.52 -1.02 1.24
N HIS A 244 19.62 -2.00 1.32
CA HIS A 244 19.73 -3.28 2.03
C HIS A 244 19.48 -4.47 1.09
N LEU A 245 19.41 -4.23 -0.22
CA LEU A 245 19.20 -5.25 -1.25
C LEU A 245 20.55 -5.87 -1.61
N GLU A 246 20.76 -7.12 -1.18
CA GLU A 246 21.98 -7.85 -1.48
C GLU A 246 21.86 -8.63 -2.80
N PHE A 247 22.70 -8.27 -3.77
CA PHE A 247 22.84 -8.96 -5.05
C PHE A 247 23.80 -10.16 -4.91
N SER A 248 23.35 -11.14 -4.12
CA SER A 248 24.12 -12.31 -3.64
C SER A 248 23.45 -13.66 -3.90
N ARG A 249 22.27 -13.66 -4.51
CA ARG A 249 21.39 -14.83 -4.70
C ARG A 249 21.28 -15.18 -6.18
N HIS A 250 21.44 -16.45 -6.53
CA HIS A 250 21.38 -16.89 -7.93
C HIS A 250 19.94 -16.78 -8.46
N LEU A 251 19.65 -15.81 -9.34
CA LEU A 251 18.30 -15.59 -9.87
C LEU A 251 18.05 -16.40 -11.14
N ARG A 252 16.92 -17.11 -11.15
CA ARG A 252 16.40 -17.89 -12.27
C ARG A 252 14.90 -18.11 -12.09
N ALA A 253 14.21 -18.63 -13.10
CA ALA A 253 12.80 -18.94 -12.99
C ALA A 253 12.52 -19.98 -11.87
N PRO A 254 11.41 -19.86 -11.10
CA PRO A 254 10.35 -18.84 -11.17
C PRO A 254 10.49 -17.76 -10.07
N LEU A 255 11.70 -17.32 -9.72
CA LEU A 255 11.91 -16.38 -8.61
C LEU A 255 11.31 -14.99 -8.90
N SER A 256 11.00 -14.25 -7.83
CA SER A 256 10.46 -12.89 -7.91
C SER A 256 10.89 -12.03 -6.72
N GLY A 257 11.06 -10.73 -6.96
CA GLY A 257 11.48 -9.77 -5.94
C GLY A 257 11.98 -8.44 -6.55
N SER A 258 12.37 -7.50 -5.68
CA SER A 258 12.96 -6.22 -6.11
C SER A 258 14.35 -6.38 -6.72
N ASP A 259 15.11 -7.39 -6.27
CA ASP A 259 16.32 -7.90 -6.91
C ASP A 259 16.11 -8.23 -8.40
N VAL A 260 15.01 -8.92 -8.73
CA VAL A 260 14.63 -9.24 -10.12
C VAL A 260 14.29 -7.97 -10.89
N VAL A 261 13.60 -6.99 -10.27
CA VAL A 261 13.32 -5.68 -10.91
C VAL A 261 14.63 -4.98 -11.30
N PHE A 262 15.59 -4.87 -10.38
CA PHE A 262 16.83 -4.14 -10.68
C PHE A 262 17.70 -4.87 -11.72
N VAL A 263 17.67 -6.21 -11.76
CA VAL A 263 18.22 -6.98 -12.89
C VAL A 263 17.51 -6.64 -14.20
N GLN A 264 16.17 -6.65 -14.24
CA GLN A 264 15.41 -6.30 -15.45
C GLN A 264 15.70 -4.87 -15.94
N LEU A 265 15.78 -3.90 -15.02
CA LEU A 265 16.12 -2.51 -15.34
C LEU A 265 17.54 -2.36 -15.91
N GLN A 266 18.54 -3.05 -15.34
CA GLN A 266 19.91 -2.97 -15.84
C GLN A 266 20.13 -3.74 -17.15
N LEU A 267 19.46 -4.88 -17.34
CA LEU A 267 19.42 -5.59 -18.62
C LEU A 267 18.91 -4.65 -19.72
N HIS A 268 17.76 -4.00 -19.49
CA HIS A 268 17.18 -3.05 -20.43
C HIS A 268 18.09 -1.83 -20.66
N HIS A 269 18.77 -1.33 -19.62
CA HIS A 269 19.73 -0.23 -19.75
C HIS A 269 20.95 -0.58 -20.63
N LEU A 270 21.42 -1.83 -20.57
CA LEU A 270 22.48 -2.36 -21.44
C LEU A 270 21.98 -2.83 -22.83
N GLY A 271 20.68 -2.75 -23.10
CA GLY A 271 20.07 -3.08 -24.40
C GLY A 271 19.54 -4.51 -24.55
N PHE A 272 19.55 -5.33 -23.49
CA PHE A 272 18.97 -6.68 -23.46
C PHE A 272 17.53 -6.61 -22.93
N ASP A 273 16.52 -6.93 -23.73
CA ASP A 273 15.12 -6.64 -23.36
C ASP A 273 14.42 -7.78 -22.58
N PRO A 274 14.11 -7.59 -21.27
CA PRO A 274 13.30 -8.52 -20.49
C PRO A 274 11.79 -8.36 -20.73
N GLN A 275 11.36 -7.44 -21.61
CA GLN A 275 9.97 -7.02 -21.82
C GLN A 275 9.33 -6.41 -20.56
N GLY A 276 10.11 -5.57 -19.88
CA GLY A 276 9.69 -4.78 -18.71
C GLY A 276 10.25 -5.29 -17.37
N ALA A 277 10.10 -4.46 -16.34
CA ALA A 277 10.66 -4.66 -15.01
C ALA A 277 9.57 -5.03 -13.96
N ASP A 278 8.87 -6.13 -14.20
CA ASP A 278 7.72 -6.61 -13.42
C ASP A 278 8.09 -7.41 -12.15
N GLY A 279 9.38 -7.59 -11.87
CA GLY A 279 9.90 -8.31 -10.73
C GLY A 279 9.71 -9.83 -10.77
N ARG A 280 9.41 -10.43 -11.92
CA ARG A 280 9.29 -11.89 -12.11
C ARG A 280 10.36 -12.41 -13.05
N PHE A 281 11.07 -13.46 -12.62
CA PHE A 281 12.08 -14.11 -13.44
C PHE A 281 11.39 -15.10 -14.40
N GLY A 282 10.74 -14.57 -15.43
CA GLY A 282 10.12 -15.33 -16.50
C GLY A 282 11.10 -15.66 -17.64
N GLU A 283 10.60 -16.30 -18.69
CA GLU A 283 11.41 -16.68 -19.86
C GLU A 283 11.98 -15.46 -20.61
N ASN A 284 11.30 -14.32 -20.60
CA ASN A 284 11.86 -13.08 -21.18
C ASN A 284 13.11 -12.60 -20.41
N THR A 285 13.06 -12.60 -19.08
CA THR A 285 14.21 -12.26 -18.23
C THR A 285 15.34 -13.28 -18.42
N ALA A 286 15.02 -14.58 -18.47
CA ALA A 286 15.99 -15.63 -18.74
C ALA A 286 16.64 -15.50 -20.13
N ARG A 287 15.88 -15.10 -21.15
CA ARG A 287 16.38 -14.82 -22.50
C ARG A 287 17.34 -13.62 -22.49
N ALA A 288 16.95 -12.49 -21.92
CA ALA A 288 17.80 -11.29 -21.83
C ALA A 288 19.11 -11.57 -21.06
N VAL A 289 19.07 -12.41 -20.01
CA VAL A 289 20.28 -12.86 -19.31
C VAL A 289 21.16 -13.74 -20.21
N ARG A 290 20.59 -14.63 -21.03
CA ARG A 290 21.38 -15.42 -22.00
C ARG A 290 22.00 -14.56 -23.10
N GLU A 291 21.27 -13.57 -23.61
CA GLU A 291 21.77 -12.59 -24.59
C GLU A 291 22.96 -11.79 -24.01
N LEU A 292 22.89 -11.39 -22.74
CA LEU A 292 24.02 -10.77 -22.01
C LEU A 292 25.17 -11.76 -21.82
N GLN A 293 24.90 -12.99 -21.36
CA GLN A 293 25.94 -14.00 -21.16
C GLN A 293 26.70 -14.29 -22.45
N GLU A 294 26.01 -14.41 -23.59
CA GLU A 294 26.62 -14.60 -24.91
C GLU A 294 27.46 -13.38 -25.32
N ALA A 295 26.92 -12.16 -25.17
CA ALA A 295 27.61 -10.92 -25.53
C ALA A 295 28.89 -10.66 -24.70
N PHE A 296 28.95 -11.15 -23.46
CA PHE A 296 30.11 -11.02 -22.56
C PHE A 296 30.97 -12.30 -22.46
N GLY A 297 30.68 -13.35 -23.23
CA GLY A 297 31.48 -14.58 -23.27
C GLY A 297 31.38 -15.47 -22.02
N LEU A 298 30.31 -15.32 -21.24
CA LEU A 298 30.02 -16.09 -20.04
C LEU A 298 29.34 -17.45 -20.35
N PRO A 299 29.32 -18.41 -19.41
CA PRO A 299 28.44 -19.58 -19.47
C PRO A 299 26.97 -19.19 -19.66
N VAL A 300 26.40 -19.57 -20.81
CA VAL A 300 25.03 -19.23 -21.23
C VAL A 300 24.03 -20.22 -20.64
N ASP A 301 23.46 -19.89 -19.48
CA ASP A 301 22.48 -20.73 -18.75
C ASP A 301 21.17 -19.99 -18.40
N GLY A 302 21.13 -18.66 -18.50
CA GLY A 302 19.99 -17.82 -18.11
C GLY A 302 19.83 -17.58 -16.61
N THR A 303 20.83 -17.94 -15.80
CA THR A 303 20.89 -17.64 -14.36
C THR A 303 21.73 -16.39 -14.13
N VAL A 304 21.27 -15.49 -13.25
CA VAL A 304 22.12 -14.40 -12.74
C VAL A 304 22.94 -14.92 -11.58
N TYR A 305 24.26 -14.90 -11.73
CA TYR A 305 25.27 -15.19 -10.71
C TYR A 305 26.22 -13.98 -10.56
N ASP A 306 27.21 -14.08 -9.67
CA ASP A 306 28.09 -12.97 -9.27
C ASP A 306 28.67 -12.16 -10.45
N ASP A 307 29.20 -12.81 -11.49
CA ASP A 307 29.76 -12.13 -12.68
C ASP A 307 28.69 -11.34 -13.45
N VAL A 308 27.46 -11.87 -13.54
CA VAL A 308 26.33 -11.20 -14.19
C VAL A 308 25.89 -9.98 -13.38
N TYR A 309 25.89 -10.07 -12.04
CA TYR A 309 25.63 -8.91 -11.18
C TYR A 309 26.68 -7.81 -11.33
N TYR A 310 27.96 -8.20 -11.49
CA TYR A 310 29.05 -7.26 -11.72
C TYR A 310 28.93 -6.54 -13.07
N ILE A 311 28.60 -7.26 -14.16
CA ILE A 311 28.34 -6.66 -15.48
C ILE A 311 27.14 -5.70 -15.44
N LEU A 312 26.10 -6.04 -14.68
CA LEU A 312 24.91 -5.18 -14.49
C LEU A 312 25.17 -3.97 -13.56
N GLY A 313 26.38 -3.81 -13.01
CA GLY A 313 26.71 -2.72 -12.08
C GLY A 313 25.95 -2.79 -10.75
N LEU A 314 25.49 -3.99 -10.36
CA LEU A 314 24.71 -4.23 -9.15
C LEU A 314 25.57 -4.70 -7.96
N ARG A 315 26.88 -4.88 -8.16
CA ARG A 315 27.84 -5.36 -7.16
C ARG A 315 29.28 -4.92 -7.46
#